data_AF-A0A923DGY4-F1
#
_entry.id   AF-A0A923DGY4-F1
#
_cell.length_a   1.000
_cell.length_b   1.000
_cell.length_c   1.000
_cell.angle_alpha   90.00
_cell.angle_beta   90.00
_cell.angle_gamma   90.00
#
_symmetry.space_group_name_H-M   'P 1'
#
loop_
_entity.id
_entity.type
_entity.pdbx_description
1 polymer ?
#
loop_
_entity_poly.entity_id
_entity_poly.type
_entity_poly.pdbx_seq_one_letter_code
_entity_poly.pdbx_strand_id
1 'polypeptide(L)'
;MRTKLLKKYRKHFTLFLILSLNLCINFTPKGISIGMKQTYAQAAEGTWQTGISWLDDLLFRFNYTPGTYFNNGNGDWGYCIDCAYHVNLNETIIYGTNMSNSPVDLSMSDLWHSIPTSSQPEWNYWDYTSGVWSGVVVTPSPTPISRTINYASGINSATVSSTTVSILQEIMQCAGITSLTITSTTRDPESQASAMYDNCENLGVENQYNLYANAGDQVIEVYFEGSINHLTRDQIIANMVSKIYEVGPTNVSKHCADPTVLNVIDISPSSISNQGAFENCVNSNYGVSRFISPPDDPVYHLEIPQ
;
A
#
# COMPACT_ATOMS: atom_id res chain seq x y z
N MET A 1 29.15 24.79 -8.11
CA MET A 1 29.86 23.58 -7.63
C MET A 1 29.09 22.26 -7.81
N ARG A 2 27.80 22.23 -8.21
CA ARG A 2 27.00 20.99 -8.33
C ARG A 2 27.13 20.20 -9.66
N THR A 3 27.75 20.75 -10.69
CA THR A 3 27.71 20.16 -12.05
C THR A 3 28.89 19.23 -12.39
N LYS A 4 29.93 19.17 -11.55
CA LYS A 4 31.11 18.33 -11.80
C LYS A 4 31.03 16.92 -11.18
N LEU A 5 30.22 16.72 -10.14
CA LEU A 5 30.05 15.41 -9.52
C LEU A 5 29.25 14.45 -10.43
N LEU A 6 28.14 14.93 -11.00
CA LEU A 6 27.31 14.16 -11.92
C LEU A 6 28.06 13.72 -13.19
N LYS A 7 28.96 14.55 -13.72
CA LYS A 7 29.81 14.16 -14.87
C LYS A 7 30.87 13.12 -14.49
N LYS A 8 31.45 13.21 -13.29
CA LYS A 8 32.50 12.30 -12.82
C LYS A 8 31.97 10.88 -12.58
N TYR A 9 30.74 10.77 -12.09
CA TYR A 9 30.12 9.49 -11.76
C TYR A 9 29.07 9.02 -12.78
N ARG A 10 28.82 9.75 -13.88
CA ARG A 10 27.83 9.36 -14.91
C ARG A 10 28.06 7.93 -15.41
N LYS A 11 29.32 7.56 -15.68
CA LYS A 11 29.66 6.20 -16.12
C LYS A 11 29.44 5.16 -15.03
N HIS A 12 29.66 5.49 -13.76
CA HIS A 12 29.43 4.55 -12.64
C HIS A 12 27.94 4.44 -12.29
N PHE A 13 27.18 5.52 -12.45
CA PHE A 13 25.73 5.54 -12.28
C PHE A 13 25.04 4.74 -13.40
N THR A 14 25.50 4.86 -14.64
CA THR A 14 25.02 4.05 -15.77
C THR A 14 25.50 2.59 -15.66
N LEU A 15 26.71 2.33 -15.16
CA LEU A 15 27.17 0.96 -14.92
C LEU A 15 26.43 0.29 -13.75
N PHE A 16 26.08 1.03 -12.69
CA PHE A 16 25.27 0.53 -11.58
C PHE A 16 23.81 0.31 -11.99
N LEU A 17 23.26 1.15 -12.89
CA LEU A 17 21.92 0.98 -13.48
C LEU A 17 21.86 -0.20 -14.46
N ILE A 18 22.97 -0.61 -15.07
CA ILE A 18 23.01 -1.67 -16.09
C ILE A 18 23.49 -3.01 -15.52
N LEU A 19 24.35 -3.03 -14.50
CA LEU A 19 24.70 -4.27 -13.79
C LEU A 19 23.52 -4.82 -12.96
N SER A 20 22.45 -4.06 -12.76
CA SER A 20 21.32 -4.45 -11.91
C SER A 20 20.01 -4.69 -12.65
N LEU A 21 19.90 -4.54 -13.98
CA LEU A 21 18.59 -4.59 -14.64
C LEU A 21 18.53 -5.57 -15.83
N ASN A 22 18.16 -6.81 -15.52
CA ASN A 22 17.15 -7.50 -16.34
C ASN A 22 15.76 -7.19 -15.75
N LEU A 23 15.49 -5.92 -15.49
CA LEU A 23 14.34 -5.46 -14.72
C LEU A 23 13.30 -4.92 -15.69
N CYS A 24 12.17 -5.61 -15.81
CA CYS A 24 10.98 -5.04 -16.39
C CYS A 24 10.22 -4.33 -15.27
N ILE A 25 10.15 -3.01 -15.32
CA ILE A 25 9.38 -2.21 -14.35
C ILE A 25 8.09 -1.76 -15.05
N ASN A 26 6.94 -2.12 -14.48
CA ASN A 26 5.64 -1.66 -14.95
C ASN A 26 4.97 -0.82 -13.86
N PHE A 27 4.36 0.30 -14.26
CA PHE A 27 3.71 1.24 -13.35
C PHE A 27 2.20 1.15 -13.52
N THR A 28 1.49 0.86 -12.43
CA THR A 28 0.02 0.81 -12.41
C THR A 28 -0.54 1.69 -11.28
N PRO A 29 -1.84 2.03 -11.29
CA PRO A 29 -2.46 2.82 -10.22
C PRO A 29 -2.42 2.16 -8.83
N LYS A 30 -2.07 0.86 -8.74
CA LYS A 30 -1.98 0.09 -7.49
C LYS A 30 -0.54 -0.23 -7.07
N GLY A 31 0.46 0.33 -7.74
CA GLY A 31 1.88 0.15 -7.42
C GLY A 31 2.73 -0.33 -8.59
N ILE A 32 4.01 -0.57 -8.28
CA ILE A 32 5.09 -0.91 -9.23
C ILE A 32 5.28 -2.43 -9.23
N SER A 33 5.20 -3.04 -10.41
CA SER A 33 5.59 -4.44 -10.62
C SER A 33 7.02 -4.49 -11.18
N ILE A 34 7.85 -5.37 -10.61
CA ILE A 34 9.24 -5.54 -11.02
C ILE A 34 9.48 -7.01 -11.36
N GLY A 35 9.75 -7.32 -12.64
CA GLY A 35 10.16 -8.65 -13.09
C GLY A 35 11.66 -8.71 -13.36
N MET A 36 12.36 -9.73 -12.85
CA MET A 36 13.77 -9.99 -13.15
C MET A 36 13.94 -11.22 -14.05
N LYS A 37 14.58 -11.07 -15.22
CA LYS A 37 15.02 -12.21 -16.04
C LYS A 37 16.48 -12.53 -15.73
N GLN A 38 16.79 -13.57 -14.95
CA GLN A 38 18.14 -14.11 -14.96
C GLN A 38 18.24 -15.18 -16.04
N THR A 39 18.87 -14.86 -17.17
CA THR A 39 19.23 -15.90 -18.15
C THR A 39 20.60 -16.44 -17.77
N TYR A 40 20.63 -17.58 -17.11
CA TYR A 40 21.80 -18.43 -17.13
C TYR A 40 21.68 -19.39 -18.32
N ALA A 41 22.62 -19.34 -19.26
CA ALA A 41 22.82 -20.40 -20.22
C ALA A 41 24.03 -21.21 -19.76
N GLN A 42 23.81 -22.50 -19.47
CA GLN A 42 24.90 -23.44 -19.21
C GLN A 42 25.60 -23.72 -20.54
N ALA A 43 26.87 -23.32 -20.68
CA ALA A 43 27.71 -23.84 -21.74
C ALA A 43 28.01 -25.31 -21.45
N ALA A 44 28.07 -26.15 -22.49
CA ALA A 44 28.22 -27.61 -22.40
C ALA A 44 29.50 -28.10 -21.69
N GLU A 45 30.39 -27.20 -21.24
CA GLU A 45 31.65 -27.51 -20.57
C GLU A 45 31.73 -27.04 -19.10
N GLY A 46 30.60 -26.75 -18.45
CA GLY A 46 30.53 -26.66 -16.98
C GLY A 46 31.22 -25.45 -16.34
N THR A 47 31.53 -24.39 -17.09
CA THR A 47 31.97 -23.10 -16.51
C THR A 47 30.97 -21.98 -16.84
N TRP A 48 30.56 -21.25 -15.80
CA TRP A 48 29.64 -20.13 -15.90
C TRP A 48 30.35 -18.93 -16.52
N GLN A 49 30.03 -18.55 -17.76
CA GLN A 49 30.52 -17.30 -18.36
C GLN A 49 29.42 -16.24 -18.36
N THR A 50 29.64 -15.15 -17.64
CA THR A 50 28.84 -13.92 -17.70
C THR A 50 29.24 -13.11 -18.95
N GLY A 51 28.80 -13.57 -20.11
CA GLY A 51 29.22 -12.99 -21.40
C GLY A 51 28.61 -11.61 -21.68
N ILE A 52 29.45 -10.57 -21.65
CA ILE A 52 29.17 -9.18 -22.11
C ILE A 52 29.17 -9.10 -23.65
N SER A 53 29.59 -10.16 -24.35
CA SER A 53 29.83 -10.19 -25.79
C SER A 53 28.60 -9.90 -26.67
N TRP A 54 27.39 -10.25 -26.22
CA TRP A 54 26.16 -9.94 -26.97
C TRP A 54 25.85 -8.42 -26.95
N LEU A 55 26.26 -7.72 -25.90
CA LEU A 55 26.04 -6.28 -25.76
C LEU A 55 27.04 -5.49 -26.63
N ASP A 56 28.27 -6.00 -26.79
CA ASP A 56 29.27 -5.43 -27.70
C ASP A 56 28.82 -5.56 -29.17
N ASP A 57 28.23 -6.68 -29.59
CA ASP A 57 27.71 -6.85 -30.94
C ASP A 57 26.47 -5.97 -31.23
N LEU A 58 25.61 -5.73 -30.21
CA LEU A 58 24.43 -4.86 -30.31
C LEU A 58 24.81 -3.37 -30.45
N LEU A 59 25.85 -2.92 -29.74
CA LEU A 59 26.21 -1.50 -29.65
C LEU A 59 27.20 -1.03 -30.72
N PHE A 60 27.98 -1.93 -31.33
CA PHE A 60 29.08 -1.54 -32.24
C PHE A 60 28.88 -1.88 -33.72
N ARG A 61 27.77 -2.50 -34.14
CA ARG A 61 27.46 -2.69 -35.57
C ARG A 61 26.53 -1.61 -36.10
N PHE A 62 27.02 -0.83 -37.07
CA PHE A 62 26.28 0.29 -37.70
C PHE A 62 25.18 -0.13 -38.68
N ASN A 63 25.06 -1.42 -39.00
CA ASN A 63 23.98 -1.97 -39.83
C ASN A 63 23.30 -3.10 -39.07
N TYR A 64 22.30 -2.74 -38.26
CA TYR A 64 21.39 -3.68 -37.63
C TYR A 64 20.39 -4.20 -38.66
N THR A 65 20.46 -5.49 -38.99
CA THR A 65 19.43 -6.17 -39.78
C THR A 65 18.49 -6.87 -38.80
N PRO A 66 17.19 -6.50 -38.73
CA PRO A 66 16.23 -7.16 -37.84
C PRO A 66 16.19 -8.67 -38.10
N GLY A 67 16.22 -9.48 -37.05
CA GLY A 67 16.11 -10.94 -37.13
C GLY A 67 16.53 -11.64 -35.83
N THR A 68 16.27 -12.94 -35.74
CA THR A 68 16.58 -13.74 -34.54
C THR A 68 17.93 -14.42 -34.72
N TYR A 69 18.83 -14.17 -33.78
CA TYR A 69 20.12 -14.85 -33.69
C TYR A 69 20.02 -15.97 -32.66
N PHE A 70 20.47 -17.17 -33.02
CA PHE A 70 20.53 -18.30 -32.11
C PHE A 70 21.89 -18.99 -32.20
N ASN A 71 22.33 -19.52 -31.06
CA ASN A 71 23.56 -20.30 -30.99
C ASN A 71 23.26 -21.73 -31.45
N ASN A 72 23.99 -22.23 -32.45
CA ASN A 72 23.74 -23.55 -33.03
C ASN A 72 24.37 -24.72 -32.26
N GLY A 73 24.98 -24.45 -31.10
CA GLY A 73 25.63 -25.46 -30.26
C GLY A 73 27.09 -25.77 -30.61
N ASN A 74 27.64 -25.19 -31.69
CA ASN A 74 29.03 -25.38 -32.13
C ASN A 74 29.92 -24.14 -31.92
N GLY A 75 29.44 -23.15 -31.17
CA GLY A 75 30.14 -21.88 -30.94
C GLY A 75 29.91 -20.80 -32.01
N ASP A 76 29.15 -21.12 -33.05
CA ASP A 76 28.76 -20.17 -34.10
C ASP A 76 27.33 -19.63 -33.89
N TRP A 77 27.15 -18.35 -34.18
CA TRP A 77 25.83 -17.69 -34.15
C TRP A 77 25.20 -17.71 -35.54
N GLY A 78 24.05 -18.37 -35.66
CA GLY A 78 23.25 -18.39 -36.88
C GLY A 78 22.31 -17.19 -36.96
N TYR A 79 22.25 -16.53 -38.12
CA TYR A 79 21.26 -15.49 -38.42
C TYR A 79 20.15 -16.09 -39.28
N CYS A 80 18.91 -15.95 -38.85
CA CYS A 80 17.76 -16.40 -39.62
C CYS A 80 16.74 -15.26 -39.76
N ILE A 81 16.55 -14.81 -40.99
CA ILE A 81 15.69 -13.68 -41.32
C ILE A 81 14.20 -14.00 -41.15
N ASP A 82 13.82 -15.28 -41.29
CA ASP A 82 12.42 -15.74 -41.24
C ASP A 82 12.09 -16.59 -40.01
N CYS A 83 13.03 -16.82 -39.08
CA CYS A 83 12.75 -17.64 -37.89
C CYS A 83 11.81 -16.93 -36.89
N ALA A 84 11.55 -15.63 -37.07
CA ALA A 84 10.48 -14.93 -36.39
C ALA A 84 9.07 -15.42 -36.83
N TYR A 85 8.92 -15.99 -38.03
CA TYR A 85 7.64 -16.58 -38.48
C TYR A 85 7.26 -17.88 -37.78
N HIS A 86 8.22 -18.52 -37.07
CA HIS A 86 7.91 -19.65 -36.19
C HIS A 86 7.63 -19.22 -34.74
N VAL A 87 7.76 -17.93 -34.42
CA VAL A 87 7.17 -17.38 -33.19
C VAL A 87 5.72 -17.04 -33.52
N ASN A 88 4.88 -18.06 -33.50
CA ASN A 88 3.44 -17.86 -33.53
C ASN A 88 3.08 -16.98 -32.32
N LEU A 89 2.68 -15.73 -32.55
CA LEU A 89 2.34 -14.76 -31.50
C LEU A 89 1.15 -15.19 -30.63
N ASN A 90 0.57 -16.37 -30.88
CA ASN A 90 -0.33 -17.07 -29.97
C ASN A 90 0.38 -17.55 -28.68
N GLU A 91 1.71 -17.63 -28.63
CA GLU A 91 2.50 -17.91 -27.42
C GLU A 91 3.38 -16.71 -27.06
N THR A 92 2.78 -15.70 -26.44
CA THR A 92 3.56 -14.72 -25.68
C THR A 92 3.87 -15.34 -24.32
N ILE A 93 5.07 -15.91 -24.16
CA ILE A 93 5.55 -16.38 -22.85
C ILE A 93 5.92 -15.14 -22.02
N ILE A 94 4.99 -14.69 -21.18
CA ILE A 94 5.20 -13.61 -20.22
C ILE A 94 5.66 -14.22 -18.89
N TYR A 95 6.92 -14.01 -18.54
CA TYR A 95 7.42 -14.30 -17.19
C TYR A 95 6.85 -13.24 -16.23
N GLY A 96 5.88 -13.63 -15.42
CA GLY A 96 5.21 -12.76 -14.47
C GLY A 96 5.05 -13.44 -13.11
N THR A 97 5.07 -12.65 -12.04
CA THR A 97 4.57 -13.06 -10.73
C THR A 97 3.04 -13.00 -10.74
N ASN A 98 2.36 -14.02 -10.18
CA ASN A 98 0.91 -14.13 -10.13
C ASN A 98 0.24 -12.84 -9.58
N MET A 99 -0.77 -12.32 -10.27
CA MET A 99 -1.56 -11.14 -9.86
C MET A 99 -2.65 -11.42 -8.80
N SER A 100 -2.88 -12.68 -8.40
CA SER A 100 -4.11 -13.08 -7.69
C SER A 100 -4.08 -12.99 -6.16
N ASN A 101 -3.01 -12.50 -5.51
CA ASN A 101 -2.87 -12.51 -4.05
C ASN A 101 -3.07 -13.90 -3.38
N SER A 102 -3.09 -14.99 -4.16
CA SER A 102 -3.23 -16.35 -3.66
C SER A 102 -1.83 -16.95 -3.45
N PRO A 103 -1.51 -17.51 -2.27
CA PRO A 103 -0.22 -18.15 -2.06
C PRO A 103 -0.08 -19.35 -3.00
N VAL A 104 0.94 -19.35 -3.84
CA VAL A 104 1.35 -20.54 -4.59
C VAL A 104 2.73 -20.94 -4.10
N ASP A 105 2.94 -22.24 -3.91
CA ASP A 105 4.22 -22.78 -3.47
C ASP A 105 5.29 -22.59 -4.57
N LEU A 106 6.13 -21.58 -4.38
CA LEU A 106 7.22 -21.25 -5.30
C LEU A 106 8.39 -22.24 -5.21
N SER A 107 8.40 -23.17 -4.24
CA SER A 107 9.52 -24.11 -4.07
C SER A 107 9.64 -25.12 -5.21
N MET A 108 8.59 -25.30 -6.02
CA MET A 108 8.56 -26.26 -7.13
C MET A 108 8.56 -25.63 -8.53
N SER A 109 8.63 -24.29 -8.66
CA SER A 109 8.59 -23.62 -9.97
C SER A 109 9.17 -22.20 -10.00
N ASP A 110 9.91 -21.87 -11.06
CA ASP A 110 10.45 -20.53 -11.37
C ASP A 110 10.05 -20.04 -12.78
N LEU A 111 9.42 -20.91 -13.58
CA LEU A 111 8.94 -20.62 -14.93
C LEU A 111 7.41 -20.75 -14.98
N TRP A 112 6.79 -19.71 -15.54
CA TRP A 112 5.33 -19.57 -15.67
C TRP A 112 4.98 -19.31 -17.12
N HIS A 113 3.91 -19.94 -17.60
CA HIS A 113 3.35 -19.65 -18.92
C HIS A 113 1.84 -19.41 -18.83
N SER A 114 1.37 -18.40 -19.59
CA SER A 114 -0.05 -18.09 -19.70
C SER A 114 -0.52 -18.50 -21.09
N ILE A 115 -1.53 -19.36 -21.13
CA ILE A 115 -2.21 -19.79 -22.34
C ILE A 115 -3.51 -18.97 -22.43
N PRO A 116 -3.60 -17.97 -23.33
CA PRO A 116 -4.82 -17.22 -23.50
C PRO A 116 -5.90 -18.11 -24.13
N THR A 117 -6.93 -18.48 -23.38
CA THR A 117 -8.14 -19.12 -23.93
C THR A 117 -9.24 -18.08 -24.20
N SER A 118 -10.31 -18.48 -24.89
CA SER A 118 -11.40 -17.57 -25.29
C SER A 118 -12.23 -17.00 -24.13
N SER A 119 -12.04 -17.50 -22.91
CA SER A 119 -12.84 -17.06 -21.74
C SER A 119 -12.01 -16.64 -20.52
N GLN A 120 -10.79 -17.14 -20.30
CA GLN A 120 -9.85 -16.70 -19.25
C GLN A 120 -8.39 -17.12 -19.58
N PRO A 121 -7.36 -16.41 -19.10
CA PRO A 121 -5.97 -16.90 -19.19
C PRO A 121 -5.78 -18.13 -18.29
N GLU A 122 -5.36 -19.26 -18.86
CA GLU A 122 -4.92 -20.43 -18.12
C GLU A 122 -3.43 -20.28 -17.79
N TRP A 123 -3.08 -20.37 -16.51
CA TRP A 123 -1.68 -20.35 -16.09
C TRP A 123 -1.20 -21.78 -15.87
N ASN A 124 0.03 -22.06 -16.26
CA ASN A 124 0.72 -23.27 -15.83
C ASN A 124 2.13 -22.91 -15.35
N TYR A 125 2.69 -23.78 -14.53
CA TYR A 125 4.04 -23.67 -14.02
C TYR A 125 4.87 -24.87 -14.51
N TRP A 126 6.19 -24.69 -14.58
CA TRP A 126 7.10 -25.80 -14.86
C TRP A 126 7.30 -26.62 -13.58
N ASP A 127 6.83 -27.87 -13.57
CA ASP A 127 7.04 -28.79 -12.45
C ASP A 127 8.39 -29.49 -12.64
N TYR A 128 9.38 -29.12 -11.83
CA TYR A 128 10.71 -29.72 -11.87
C TYR A 128 10.75 -31.20 -11.47
N THR A 129 9.74 -31.67 -10.74
CA THR A 129 9.68 -33.07 -10.28
C THR A 129 9.24 -33.99 -11.41
N SER A 130 8.28 -33.55 -12.21
CA SER A 130 7.70 -34.33 -13.31
C SER A 130 8.23 -33.95 -14.70
N GLY A 131 8.90 -32.80 -14.83
CA GLY A 131 9.46 -32.31 -16.08
C GLY A 131 8.40 -31.90 -17.11
N VAL A 132 7.22 -31.49 -16.66
CA VAL A 132 6.11 -31.05 -17.53
C VAL A 132 5.54 -29.72 -17.07
N TRP A 133 4.86 -29.04 -18.00
CA TRP A 133 4.01 -27.90 -17.66
C TRP A 133 2.76 -28.42 -16.94
N SER A 134 2.61 -28.02 -15.68
CA SER A 134 1.51 -28.43 -14.81
C SER A 134 0.54 -27.28 -14.62
N GLY A 135 -0.74 -27.52 -14.93
CA GLY A 135 -1.79 -26.51 -14.78
C GLY A 135 -1.86 -25.96 -13.37
N VAL A 136 -1.99 -24.64 -13.27
CA VAL A 136 -2.33 -24.01 -12.00
C VAL A 136 -3.74 -24.44 -11.67
N VAL A 137 -3.87 -25.39 -10.73
CA VAL A 137 -5.15 -25.68 -10.12
C VAL A 137 -5.51 -24.44 -9.33
N VAL A 138 -6.38 -23.60 -9.91
CA VAL A 138 -7.03 -22.52 -9.19
C VAL A 138 -7.94 -23.20 -8.19
N THR A 139 -7.43 -23.49 -6.99
CA THR A 139 -8.29 -23.81 -5.88
C THR A 139 -9.27 -22.64 -5.76
N PRO A 140 -10.59 -22.88 -5.72
CA PRO A 140 -11.53 -21.79 -5.52
C PRO A 140 -11.04 -21.03 -4.30
N SER A 141 -10.78 -19.73 -4.47
CA SER A 141 -10.34 -18.90 -3.36
C SER A 141 -11.24 -19.22 -2.18
N PRO A 142 -10.68 -19.49 -0.99
CA PRO A 142 -11.51 -19.72 0.19
C PRO A 142 -12.56 -18.61 0.22
N THR A 143 -13.82 -18.98 0.45
CA THR A 143 -14.95 -18.04 0.47
C THR A 143 -14.49 -16.76 1.13
N PRO A 144 -14.58 -15.58 0.46
CA PRO A 144 -14.02 -14.36 0.99
C PRO A 144 -14.47 -14.20 2.44
N ILE A 145 -13.50 -14.23 3.36
CA ILE A 145 -13.80 -14.03 4.77
C ILE A 145 -14.35 -12.61 4.85
N SER A 146 -15.65 -12.49 5.11
CA SER A 146 -16.31 -11.20 5.26
C SER A 146 -15.68 -10.47 6.45
N ARG A 147 -15.17 -9.26 6.19
CA ARG A 147 -14.56 -8.39 7.19
C ARG A 147 -15.50 -7.22 7.44
N THR A 148 -15.96 -7.09 8.67
CA THR A 148 -16.98 -6.11 9.05
C THR A 148 -16.37 -4.98 9.86
N ILE A 149 -16.49 -3.75 9.36
CA ILE A 149 -16.15 -2.54 10.10
C ILE A 149 -17.45 -1.99 10.70
N ASN A 150 -17.55 -2.05 12.02
CA ASN A 150 -18.69 -1.51 12.76
C ASN A 150 -18.41 -0.08 13.23
N TYR A 151 -19.47 0.66 13.50
CA TYR A 151 -19.41 2.01 14.05
C TYR A 151 -20.20 2.05 15.35
N ALA A 152 -19.64 2.68 16.38
CA ALA A 152 -20.36 2.95 17.61
C ALA A 152 -21.57 3.86 17.35
N SER A 153 -22.53 3.86 18.27
CA SER A 153 -23.73 4.70 18.15
C SER A 153 -23.37 6.18 18.02
N GLY A 154 -24.00 6.88 17.07
CA GLY A 154 -23.78 8.31 16.83
C GLY A 154 -22.54 8.66 16.01
N ILE A 155 -21.75 7.67 15.57
CA ILE A 155 -20.56 7.92 14.75
C ILE A 155 -20.93 8.09 13.28
N ASN A 156 -20.47 9.19 12.68
CA ASN A 156 -20.71 9.51 11.28
C ASN A 156 -19.73 8.75 10.37
N SER A 157 -20.14 7.58 9.90
CA SER A 157 -19.34 6.76 8.98
C SER A 157 -19.04 7.42 7.63
N ALA A 158 -19.80 8.43 7.21
CA ALA A 158 -19.55 9.14 5.96
C ALA A 158 -18.25 9.96 5.97
N THR A 159 -17.67 10.19 7.15
CA THR A 159 -16.35 10.85 7.31
C THR A 159 -15.17 9.89 7.10
N VAL A 160 -15.44 8.59 6.97
CA VAL A 160 -14.42 7.57 6.71
C VAL A 160 -14.39 7.27 5.21
N SER A 161 -13.28 7.57 4.58
CA SER A 161 -13.11 7.39 3.13
C SER A 161 -13.03 5.91 2.73
N SER A 162 -13.21 5.65 1.43
CA SER A 162 -12.95 4.33 0.85
C SER A 162 -11.47 3.91 0.95
N THR A 163 -10.53 4.86 0.93
CA THR A 163 -9.10 4.60 1.15
C THR A 163 -8.88 4.05 2.55
N THR A 164 -9.43 4.71 3.57
CA THR A 164 -9.36 4.28 4.97
C THR A 164 -10.00 2.91 5.17
N VAL A 165 -11.19 2.67 4.58
CA VAL A 165 -11.87 1.37 4.63
C VAL A 165 -10.99 0.27 4.01
N SER A 166 -10.33 0.53 2.88
CA SER A 166 -9.47 -0.45 2.21
C SER A 166 -8.25 -0.80 3.06
N ILE A 167 -7.58 0.21 3.62
CA ILE A 167 -6.43 0.03 4.53
C ILE A 167 -6.84 -0.80 5.76
N LEU A 168 -7.99 -0.50 6.37
CA LEU A 168 -8.49 -1.28 7.50
C LEU A 168 -8.78 -2.73 7.11
N GLN A 169 -9.35 -2.98 5.94
CA GLN A 169 -9.59 -4.33 5.45
C GLN A 169 -8.28 -5.11 5.22
N GLU A 170 -7.23 -4.46 4.72
CA GLU A 170 -5.89 -5.05 4.58
C GLU A 170 -5.26 -5.39 5.93
N ILE A 171 -5.34 -4.46 6.90
CA ILE A 171 -4.86 -4.68 8.27
C ILE A 171 -5.62 -5.84 8.92
N MET A 172 -6.95 -5.85 8.79
CA MET A 172 -7.79 -6.94 9.30
C MET A 172 -7.43 -8.28 8.65
N GLN A 173 -7.10 -8.28 7.36
CA GLN A 173 -6.63 -9.47 6.64
C GLN A 173 -5.30 -9.97 7.17
N CYS A 174 -4.32 -9.08 7.28
CA CYS A 174 -3.00 -9.39 7.83
C CYS A 174 -3.09 -9.96 9.25
N ALA A 175 -3.94 -9.36 10.09
CA ALA A 175 -4.09 -9.74 11.49
C ALA A 175 -4.98 -10.98 11.71
N GLY A 176 -5.61 -11.49 10.65
CA GLY A 176 -6.56 -12.61 10.73
C GLY A 176 -7.82 -12.29 11.53
N ILE A 177 -8.22 -11.02 11.62
CA ILE A 177 -9.44 -10.59 12.31
C ILE A 177 -10.58 -10.35 11.32
N THR A 178 -11.81 -10.58 11.78
CA THR A 178 -13.02 -10.50 10.94
C THR A 178 -13.89 -9.29 11.26
N SER A 179 -13.67 -8.63 12.39
CA SER A 179 -14.42 -7.43 12.76
C SER A 179 -13.61 -6.48 13.63
N LEU A 180 -13.97 -5.20 13.56
CA LEU A 180 -13.54 -4.16 14.50
C LEU A 180 -14.66 -3.13 14.67
N THR A 181 -14.56 -2.28 15.70
CA THR A 181 -15.53 -1.20 15.96
C THR A 181 -14.81 0.14 16.06
N ILE A 182 -15.17 1.06 15.17
CA ILE A 182 -14.74 2.45 15.20
C ILE A 182 -15.60 3.22 16.21
N THR A 183 -14.95 3.86 17.19
CA THR A 183 -15.58 4.63 18.27
C THR A 183 -15.46 6.14 18.09
N SER A 184 -14.59 6.61 17.19
CA SER A 184 -14.45 8.02 16.83
C SER A 184 -13.96 8.14 15.40
N THR A 185 -14.34 9.22 14.72
CA THR A 185 -13.90 9.55 13.35
C THR A 185 -13.46 11.01 13.30
N THR A 186 -13.06 11.47 12.11
CA THR A 186 -12.74 12.87 11.88
C THR A 186 -14.00 13.73 12.01
N ARG A 187 -13.87 14.87 12.65
CA ARG A 187 -14.91 15.86 12.92
C ARG A 187 -14.53 17.17 12.26
N ASP A 188 -15.51 17.83 11.68
CA ASP A 188 -15.38 19.25 11.36
C ASP A 188 -15.35 20.10 12.66
N PRO A 189 -14.92 21.36 12.59
CA PRO A 189 -14.91 22.27 13.74
C PRO A 189 -16.26 22.38 14.46
N GLU A 190 -17.36 22.35 13.73
CA GLU A 190 -18.72 22.42 14.24
C GLU A 190 -19.08 21.20 15.11
N SER A 191 -18.80 19.99 14.61
CA SER A 191 -19.00 18.75 15.35
C SER A 191 -18.04 18.64 16.53
N GLN A 192 -16.80 19.12 16.40
CA GLN A 192 -15.84 19.15 17.49
C GLN A 192 -16.30 20.09 18.61
N ALA A 193 -16.82 21.29 18.28
CA ALA A 193 -17.37 22.23 19.26
C ALA A 193 -18.58 21.65 19.99
N SER A 194 -19.51 21.02 19.26
CA SER A 194 -20.67 20.37 19.90
C SER A 194 -20.24 19.25 20.84
N ALA A 195 -19.27 18.41 20.43
CA ALA A 195 -18.75 17.34 21.29
C ALA A 195 -18.07 17.88 22.55
N MET A 196 -17.28 18.97 22.43
CA MET A 196 -16.65 19.61 23.58
C MET A 196 -17.69 20.24 24.52
N TYR A 197 -18.74 20.88 23.98
CA TYR A 197 -19.86 21.41 24.76
C TYR A 197 -20.55 20.28 25.55
N ASP A 198 -20.96 19.21 24.86
CA ASP A 198 -21.70 18.12 25.48
C ASP A 198 -20.83 17.39 26.53
N ASN A 199 -19.52 17.29 26.33
CA ASN A 199 -18.61 16.74 27.34
C ASN A 199 -18.47 17.66 28.56
N CYS A 200 -18.43 18.99 28.38
CA CYS A 200 -18.42 19.92 29.51
C CYS A 200 -19.69 19.80 30.36
N GLU A 201 -20.86 19.66 29.71
CA GLU A 201 -22.14 19.44 30.41
C GLU A 201 -22.18 18.10 31.16
N ASN A 202 -21.73 17.02 30.53
CA ASN A 202 -21.90 15.67 31.06
C ASN A 202 -20.80 15.23 32.03
N LEU A 203 -19.57 15.69 31.81
CA LEU A 203 -18.37 15.24 32.54
C LEU A 203 -17.74 16.35 33.39
N GLY A 204 -18.16 17.61 33.18
CA GLY A 204 -17.63 18.77 33.87
C GLY A 204 -16.40 19.38 33.21
N VAL A 205 -16.27 20.70 33.36
CA VAL A 205 -15.19 21.52 32.79
C VAL A 205 -13.79 21.06 33.23
N GLU A 206 -13.63 20.73 34.52
CA GLU A 206 -12.35 20.26 35.07
C GLU A 206 -11.87 18.96 34.41
N ASN A 207 -12.80 18.06 34.06
CA ASN A 207 -12.46 16.84 33.34
C ASN A 207 -11.91 17.17 31.94
N GLN A 208 -12.49 18.16 31.27
CA GLN A 208 -12.06 18.56 29.93
C GLN A 208 -10.70 19.27 29.95
N TYR A 209 -10.38 20.08 30.97
CA TYR A 209 -9.04 20.67 31.12
C TYR A 209 -7.93 19.62 31.35
N ASN A 210 -8.26 18.46 31.93
CA ASN A 210 -7.29 17.37 32.07
C ASN A 210 -7.08 16.58 30.77
N LEU A 211 -8.06 16.64 29.84
CA LEU A 211 -8.02 15.92 28.57
C LEU A 211 -7.33 16.73 27.48
N TYR A 212 -7.64 18.02 27.39
CA TYR A 212 -7.13 18.91 26.35
C TYR A 212 -5.83 19.60 26.77
N ALA A 213 -5.12 20.12 25.78
CA ALA A 213 -3.99 21.02 25.99
C ALA A 213 -4.43 22.47 25.73
N ASN A 214 -3.50 23.42 25.90
CA ASN A 214 -3.73 24.87 25.81
C ASN A 214 -4.71 25.34 24.71
N ALA A 215 -4.62 24.82 23.47
CA ALA A 215 -5.54 25.21 22.41
C ALA A 215 -6.99 24.75 22.67
N GLY A 216 -7.18 23.54 23.19
CA GLY A 216 -8.49 23.07 23.64
C GLY A 216 -8.96 23.77 24.91
N ASP A 217 -8.06 24.09 25.84
CA ASP A 217 -8.39 24.86 27.04
C ASP A 217 -8.98 26.23 26.70
N GLN A 218 -8.44 26.90 25.68
CA GLN A 218 -8.99 28.17 25.19
C GLN A 218 -10.42 28.03 24.64
N VAL A 219 -10.78 26.88 24.07
CA VAL A 219 -12.14 26.60 23.59
C VAL A 219 -13.06 26.26 24.78
N ILE A 220 -12.55 25.55 25.78
CA ILE A 220 -13.28 25.24 27.02
C ILE A 220 -13.56 26.53 27.82
N GLU A 221 -12.62 27.48 27.84
CA GLU A 221 -12.83 28.78 28.49
C GLU A 221 -13.98 29.54 27.83
N VAL A 222 -14.12 29.48 26.51
CA VAL A 222 -15.27 30.06 25.79
C VAL A 222 -16.60 29.42 26.23
N TYR A 223 -16.61 28.11 26.46
CA TYR A 223 -17.78 27.44 27.05
C TYR A 223 -18.06 27.97 28.45
N PHE A 224 -17.03 28.05 29.31
CA PHE A 224 -17.17 28.47 30.71
C PHE A 224 -17.68 29.91 30.82
N GLU A 225 -17.09 30.84 30.08
CA GLU A 225 -17.53 32.25 30.00
C GLU A 225 -18.95 32.36 29.46
N GLY A 226 -19.29 31.61 28.40
CA GLY A 226 -20.63 31.59 27.83
C GLY A 226 -21.69 31.09 28.81
N SER A 227 -21.36 30.06 29.59
CA SER A 227 -22.23 29.48 30.62
C SER A 227 -22.49 30.46 31.78
N ILE A 228 -21.45 31.15 32.27
CA ILE A 228 -21.58 32.19 33.30
C ILE A 228 -22.43 33.37 32.82
N ASN A 229 -22.33 33.72 31.54
CA ASN A 229 -23.11 34.79 30.93
C ASN A 229 -24.51 34.34 30.47
N HIS A 230 -24.92 33.11 30.76
CA HIS A 230 -26.22 32.55 30.39
C HIS A 230 -26.54 32.63 28.89
N LEU A 231 -25.52 32.48 28.04
CA LEU A 231 -25.71 32.36 26.60
C LEU A 231 -26.45 31.06 26.27
N THR A 232 -27.15 31.04 25.13
CA THR A 232 -27.80 29.81 24.67
C THR A 232 -26.76 28.79 24.18
N ARG A 233 -27.11 27.49 24.18
CA ARG A 233 -26.27 26.42 23.62
C ARG A 233 -25.72 26.77 22.24
N ASP A 234 -26.58 27.25 21.34
CA ASP A 234 -26.20 27.59 19.97
C ASP A 234 -25.20 28.76 19.91
N GLN A 235 -25.36 29.76 20.78
CA GLN A 235 -24.42 30.88 20.88
C GLN A 235 -23.06 30.42 21.42
N ILE A 236 -23.05 29.58 22.45
CA ILE A 236 -21.83 29.03 23.03
C ILE A 236 -21.09 28.20 21.98
N ILE A 237 -21.78 27.29 21.29
CA ILE A 237 -21.18 26.46 20.24
C ILE A 237 -20.65 27.33 19.10
N ALA A 238 -21.38 28.34 18.63
CA ALA A 238 -20.88 29.24 17.59
C ALA A 238 -19.61 30.00 18.00
N ASN A 239 -19.51 30.41 19.27
CA ASN A 239 -18.31 31.04 19.81
C ASN A 239 -17.15 30.04 19.91
N MET A 240 -17.43 28.80 20.36
CA MET A 240 -16.44 27.73 20.41
C MET A 240 -15.90 27.39 19.02
N VAL A 241 -16.77 27.29 18.01
CA VAL A 241 -16.38 27.08 16.60
C VAL A 241 -15.45 28.20 16.13
N SER A 242 -15.81 29.45 16.40
CA SER A 242 -14.97 30.60 16.05
C SER A 242 -13.59 30.51 16.70
N LYS A 243 -13.53 30.09 17.98
CA LYS A 243 -12.27 29.88 18.69
C LYS A 243 -11.46 28.70 18.11
N ILE A 244 -12.11 27.60 17.72
CA ILE A 244 -11.45 26.46 17.07
C ILE A 244 -10.77 26.90 15.76
N TYR A 245 -11.46 27.69 14.92
CA TYR A 245 -10.85 28.25 13.71
C TYR A 245 -9.68 29.20 14.02
N GLU A 246 -9.81 30.02 15.08
CA GLU A 246 -8.77 30.97 15.50
C GLU A 246 -7.48 30.27 15.96
N VAL A 247 -7.60 29.26 16.83
CA VAL A 247 -6.44 28.54 17.40
C VAL A 247 -5.92 27.43 16.48
N GLY A 248 -6.70 27.05 15.46
CA GLY A 248 -6.41 25.99 14.51
C GLY A 248 -7.08 24.66 14.90
N PRO A 249 -7.95 24.09 14.06
CA PRO A 249 -8.68 22.84 14.33
C PRO A 249 -7.80 21.70 14.85
N THR A 250 -6.71 21.41 14.13
CA THR A 250 -5.79 20.30 14.46
C THR A 250 -4.92 20.54 15.71
N ASN A 251 -4.94 21.76 16.24
CA ASN A 251 -4.30 22.11 17.52
C ASN A 251 -5.24 21.83 18.69
N VAL A 252 -6.57 21.91 18.48
CA VAL A 252 -7.59 21.58 19.48
C VAL A 252 -7.72 20.07 19.64
N SER A 253 -7.85 19.35 18.54
CA SER A 253 -7.98 17.90 18.53
C SER A 253 -7.45 17.34 17.21
N LYS A 254 -6.82 16.16 17.27
CA LYS A 254 -6.41 15.45 16.05
C LYS A 254 -7.61 14.99 15.23
N HIS A 255 -8.75 14.73 15.87
CA HIS A 255 -9.99 14.46 15.15
C HIS A 255 -10.56 15.69 14.46
N CYS A 256 -10.16 16.91 14.83
CA CYS A 256 -10.66 18.12 14.19
C CYS A 256 -9.78 18.48 12.99
N ALA A 257 -10.02 17.79 11.88
CA ALA A 257 -9.21 17.85 10.66
C ALA A 257 -10.10 17.82 9.41
N ASP A 258 -9.53 18.16 8.26
CA ASP A 258 -10.20 18.00 6.96
C ASP A 258 -10.18 16.51 6.57
N PRO A 259 -11.35 15.83 6.49
CA PRO A 259 -11.43 14.41 6.16
C PRO A 259 -11.03 14.10 4.71
N THR A 260 -10.84 15.10 3.86
CA THR A 260 -10.29 14.93 2.49
C THR A 260 -8.76 14.96 2.46
N VAL A 261 -8.11 15.31 3.58
CA VAL A 261 -6.65 15.35 3.74
C VAL A 261 -6.18 14.28 4.71
N LEU A 262 -6.90 14.07 5.82
CA LEU A 262 -6.54 13.14 6.87
C LEU A 262 -7.80 12.52 7.49
N ASN A 263 -7.87 11.20 7.53
CA ASN A 263 -8.82 10.50 8.39
C ASN A 263 -8.12 10.11 9.69
N VAL A 264 -8.65 10.61 10.79
CA VAL A 264 -8.32 10.19 12.14
C VAL A 264 -9.47 9.35 12.68
N ILE A 265 -9.16 8.14 13.11
CA ILE A 265 -10.14 7.17 13.63
C ILE A 265 -9.65 6.54 14.92
N ASP A 266 -10.59 6.27 15.82
CA ASP A 266 -10.35 5.49 17.03
C ASP A 266 -11.05 4.15 16.92
N ILE A 267 -10.34 3.08 17.25
CA ILE A 267 -10.87 1.73 17.26
C ILE A 267 -10.85 1.20 18.70
N SER A 268 -11.99 0.66 19.12
CA SER A 268 -12.13 0.04 20.44
C SER A 268 -11.22 -1.18 20.58
N PRO A 269 -10.26 -1.21 21.52
CA PRO A 269 -9.36 -2.35 21.66
C PRO A 269 -10.08 -3.65 22.01
N SER A 270 -11.19 -3.56 22.75
CA SER A 270 -12.02 -4.72 23.10
C SER A 270 -12.78 -5.33 21.90
N SER A 271 -12.85 -4.63 20.77
CA SER A 271 -13.42 -5.16 19.52
C SER A 271 -12.44 -5.99 18.70
N ILE A 272 -11.16 -5.99 19.07
CA ILE A 272 -10.08 -6.68 18.34
C ILE A 272 -9.77 -8.02 19.02
N SER A 273 -10.05 -9.13 18.34
CA SER A 273 -9.86 -10.48 18.88
C SER A 273 -8.40 -10.91 19.03
N ASN A 274 -7.48 -10.32 18.24
CA ASN A 274 -6.05 -10.57 18.30
C ASN A 274 -5.28 -9.25 18.24
N GLN A 275 -5.16 -8.59 19.38
CA GLN A 275 -4.58 -7.26 19.52
C GLN A 275 -3.12 -7.20 19.05
N GLY A 276 -2.27 -8.13 19.46
CA GLY A 276 -0.86 -8.14 19.05
C GLY A 276 -0.67 -8.34 17.54
N ALA A 277 -1.48 -9.18 16.88
CA ALA A 277 -1.43 -9.31 15.43
C ALA A 277 -1.94 -8.04 14.73
N PHE A 278 -2.99 -7.42 15.25
CA PHE A 278 -3.51 -6.16 14.75
C PHE A 278 -2.46 -5.05 14.82
N GLU A 279 -1.84 -4.83 15.98
CA GLU A 279 -0.78 -3.83 16.16
C GLU A 279 0.40 -4.06 15.21
N ASN A 280 0.87 -5.31 15.07
CA ASN A 280 1.96 -5.64 14.14
C ASN A 280 1.60 -5.30 12.69
N CYS A 281 0.36 -5.57 12.29
CA CYS A 281 -0.14 -5.27 10.94
C CYS A 281 -0.37 -3.78 10.70
N VAL A 282 -0.86 -3.03 11.70
CA VAL A 282 -0.98 -1.57 11.61
C VAL A 282 0.41 -0.93 11.45
N ASN A 283 1.38 -1.31 12.29
CA ASN A 283 2.75 -0.78 12.24
C ASN A 283 3.49 -1.11 10.93
N SER A 284 3.08 -2.18 10.24
CA SER A 284 3.67 -2.60 8.96
C SER A 284 2.94 -2.01 7.73
N ASN A 285 1.82 -1.31 7.92
CA ASN A 285 1.01 -0.77 6.83
C ASN A 285 1.44 0.66 6.46
N TYR A 286 1.93 0.85 5.24
CA TYR A 286 2.41 2.16 4.75
C TYR A 286 1.32 3.23 4.59
N GLY A 287 0.04 2.84 4.58
CA GLY A 287 -1.09 3.78 4.52
C GLY A 287 -1.38 4.46 5.86
N VAL A 288 -0.87 3.91 6.98
CA VAL A 288 -1.03 4.49 8.31
C VAL A 288 0.15 5.41 8.60
N SER A 289 -0.10 6.71 8.71
CA SER A 289 0.95 7.71 8.98
C SER A 289 1.31 7.82 10.46
N ARG A 290 0.35 7.53 11.34
CA ARG A 290 0.53 7.51 12.79
C ARG A 290 -0.39 6.49 13.42
N PHE A 291 0.15 5.78 14.41
CA PHE A 291 -0.58 4.84 15.24
C PHE A 291 -0.20 5.09 16.70
N ILE A 292 -1.19 5.19 17.57
CA ILE A 292 -1.03 5.20 19.03
C ILE A 292 -1.90 4.07 19.58
N SER A 293 -1.35 3.28 20.48
CA SER A 293 -1.99 2.11 21.07
C SER A 293 -2.02 2.21 22.59
N PRO A 294 -2.86 1.41 23.26
CA PRO A 294 -2.74 1.21 24.70
C PRO A 294 -1.34 0.76 25.11
N PRO A 295 -0.84 1.19 26.29
CA PRO A 295 -1.53 2.03 27.29
C PRO A 295 -1.40 3.54 27.05
N ASP A 296 -0.65 3.99 26.03
CA ASP A 296 -0.41 5.41 25.79
C ASP A 296 -1.70 6.15 25.39
N ASP A 297 -2.61 5.45 24.74
CA ASP A 297 -3.98 5.87 24.48
C ASP A 297 -4.96 4.75 24.87
N PRO A 298 -6.08 5.01 25.58
CA PRO A 298 -7.08 3.98 25.86
C PRO A 298 -7.70 3.34 24.61
N VAL A 299 -7.56 3.94 23.43
CA VAL A 299 -8.03 3.38 22.14
C VAL A 299 -6.88 3.12 21.17
N TYR A 300 -7.19 2.44 20.07
CA TYR A 300 -6.28 2.41 18.92
C TYR A 300 -6.55 3.63 18.04
N HIS A 301 -5.71 4.65 18.14
CA HIS A 301 -5.78 5.89 17.36
C HIS A 301 -4.95 5.74 16.08
N LEU A 302 -5.59 5.89 14.92
CA LEU A 302 -4.94 5.82 13.61
C LEU A 302 -5.13 7.12 12.83
N GLU A 303 -4.06 7.63 12.23
CA GLU A 303 -4.08 8.75 11.28
C GLU A 303 -3.70 8.26 9.88
N ILE A 304 -4.63 8.36 8.93
CA ILE A 304 -4.52 7.84 7.56
C ILE A 304 -4.66 9.01 6.57
N PRO A 305 -3.58 9.38 5.85
CA PRO A 305 -3.63 10.38 4.80
C PRO A 305 -4.55 9.95 3.64
N GLN A 306 -5.16 10.92 2.97
CA GLN A 306 -6.18 10.72 1.95
C GLN A 306 -5.69 11.03 0.52
#